data_AF-A0A2D5AAE0-F1
#
_entry.id   AF-A0A2D5AAE0-F1
#
_cell.length_a   1.000
_cell.length_b   1.000
_cell.length_c   1.000
_cell.angle_alpha   90.00
_cell.angle_beta   90.00
_cell.angle_gamma   90.00
#
_symmetry.space_group_name_H-M   'P 1'
#
loop_
_entity.id
_entity.type
_entity.pdbx_description
1 polymer ?
#
loop_
_entity_poly.entity_id
_entity_poly.type
_entity_poly.pdbx_seq_one_letter_code
_entity_poly.pdbx_strand_id
1 'polypeptide(L)' 'AGFVATFAAVSCAGDGCFGDLNEDGMVDSADIGLLLSAWGSCGKAGPGCFADLNEDGVVDGTDIGLILGAWGLCS' A
#
# COMPACT_ATOMS: atom_id res chain seq x y z
N ALA A 1 18.96 -5.31 -26.01
CA ALA A 1 18.77 -6.38 -25.02
C ALA A 1 17.72 -5.89 -24.04
N GLY A 2 16.47 -6.26 -24.24
CA GLY A 2 15.34 -5.81 -23.42
C GLY A 2 15.13 -6.79 -22.27
N PHE A 3 15.04 -6.27 -21.05
CA PHE A 3 14.65 -7.05 -19.88
C PHE A 3 13.12 -7.11 -19.84
N VAL A 4 12.55 -8.22 -20.27
CA VAL A 4 11.15 -8.54 -20.01
C VAL A 4 11.12 -9.28 -18.68
N ALA A 5 10.99 -8.55 -17.57
CA ALA A 5 10.56 -9.19 -16.33
C ALA A 5 9.05 -9.36 -16.39
N THR A 6 8.63 -10.58 -16.69
CA THR A 6 7.32 -11.06 -16.24
C THR A 6 7.42 -11.31 -14.74
N PHE A 7 7.02 -10.33 -13.95
CA PHE A 7 6.74 -10.52 -12.53
C PHE A 7 5.44 -11.32 -12.47
N ALA A 8 5.52 -12.58 -12.03
CA ALA A 8 4.34 -13.39 -11.85
C ALA A 8 3.50 -12.77 -10.74
N ALA A 9 2.28 -12.41 -11.12
CA ALA A 9 1.24 -12.01 -10.20
C ALA A 9 0.99 -13.16 -9.24
N VAL A 10 1.38 -12.93 -8.01
CA VAL A 10 0.90 -13.76 -6.94
C VAL A 10 -0.57 -13.22 -6.77
N SER A 11 -1.64 -14.08 -6.74
CA SER A 11 -3.11 -13.71 -6.73
C SER A 11 -3.95 -14.12 -5.46
N CYS A 12 -4.32 -13.16 -4.58
CA CYS A 12 -4.89 -13.23 -3.23
C CYS A 12 -6.37 -13.02 -3.42
N ALA A 13 -7.03 -14.09 -3.83
CA ALA A 13 -8.47 -14.08 -3.91
C ALA A 13 -9.03 -14.18 -2.49
N GLY A 14 -9.33 -13.05 -1.84
CA GLY A 14 -10.27 -13.09 -0.71
C GLY A 14 -10.29 -11.90 0.25
N ASP A 15 -9.15 -11.38 0.68
CA ASP A 15 -9.07 -10.33 1.69
C ASP A 15 -7.94 -9.38 1.27
N GLY A 16 -8.19 -8.07 1.28
CA GLY A 16 -7.28 -7.04 0.78
C GLY A 16 -5.82 -7.31 1.13
N CYS A 17 -4.95 -7.28 0.13
CA CYS A 17 -3.53 -7.47 0.34
C CYS A 17 -2.92 -6.30 1.08
N PHE A 18 -1.87 -6.61 1.83
CA PHE A 18 -1.13 -5.61 2.58
C PHE A 18 -0.55 -4.55 1.62
N GLY A 19 -1.00 -3.31 1.75
CA GLY A 19 -0.55 -2.17 0.92
C GLY A 19 -1.43 -1.84 -0.28
N ASP A 20 -2.46 -2.65 -0.60
CA ASP A 20 -3.49 -2.31 -1.59
C ASP A 20 -4.60 -1.50 -0.90
N LEU A 21 -4.45 -0.18 -0.97
CA LEU A 21 -5.31 0.76 -0.27
C LEU A 21 -6.58 1.07 -1.05
N ASN A 22 -6.58 0.82 -2.36
CA ASN A 22 -7.72 1.10 -3.24
C ASN A 22 -8.55 -0.16 -3.58
N GLU A 23 -8.10 -1.33 -3.12
CA GLU A 23 -8.70 -2.66 -3.29
C GLU A 23 -8.82 -3.09 -4.78
N ASP A 24 -7.87 -2.67 -5.63
CA ASP A 24 -7.87 -3.02 -7.06
C ASP A 24 -7.09 -4.31 -7.39
N GLY A 25 -6.47 -4.92 -6.38
CA GLY A 25 -5.70 -6.16 -6.50
C GLY A 25 -4.24 -5.95 -6.91
N MET A 26 -3.77 -4.70 -7.00
CA MET A 26 -2.38 -4.33 -7.22
C MET A 26 -1.90 -3.30 -6.20
N VAL A 27 -0.72 -3.56 -5.64
CA VAL A 27 0.03 -2.56 -4.88
C VAL A 27 0.91 -1.79 -5.86
N ASP A 28 0.51 -0.56 -6.20
CA ASP A 28 1.23 0.31 -7.12
C ASP A 28 1.28 1.79 -6.69
N SER A 29 1.63 2.67 -7.63
CA SER A 29 1.71 4.10 -7.40
C SER A 29 0.38 4.75 -6.95
N ALA A 30 -0.76 4.16 -7.29
CA ALA A 30 -2.08 4.60 -6.88
C ALA A 30 -2.24 4.49 -5.36
N ASP A 31 -1.77 3.39 -4.76
CA ASP A 31 -1.78 3.19 -3.31
C ASP A 31 -0.84 4.16 -2.61
N ILE A 32 0.34 4.43 -3.19
CA ILE A 32 1.21 5.50 -2.68
C ILE A 32 0.52 6.86 -2.75
N GLY A 33 -0.24 7.13 -3.81
CA GLY A 33 -1.05 8.34 -3.93
C GLY A 33 -2.08 8.47 -2.81
N LEU A 34 -2.76 7.36 -2.47
CA LEU A 34 -3.70 7.29 -1.34
C LEU A 34 -2.98 7.48 0.00
N LEU A 35 -1.82 6.86 0.20
CA LEU A 35 -1.00 7.01 1.40
C LEU A 35 -0.56 8.45 1.61
N LEU A 36 -0.04 9.10 0.56
CA LEU A 36 0.36 10.50 0.61
C LEU A 36 -0.82 11.44 0.87
N SER A 37 -2.05 11.05 0.49
CA SER A 37 -3.25 11.80 0.85
C SER A 37 -3.57 11.75 2.36
N ALA A 38 -3.02 10.79 3.08
CA ALA A 38 -3.20 10.59 4.53
C ALA A 38 -1.95 11.00 5.34
N TRP A 39 -0.96 11.64 4.73
CA TRP A 39 0.33 11.95 5.35
C TRP A 39 0.24 12.76 6.65
N GLY A 40 0.98 12.32 7.66
CA GLY A 40 1.10 12.97 8.97
C GLY A 40 0.46 12.18 10.10
N SER A 41 0.33 12.82 11.26
CA SER A 41 -0.18 12.17 12.47
C SER A 41 -1.65 11.80 12.35
N CYS A 42 -2.01 10.59 12.75
CA CYS A 42 -3.39 10.09 12.73
C CYS A 42 -4.37 10.89 13.61
N GLY A 43 -3.90 11.57 14.67
CA GLY A 43 -4.70 12.52 15.47
C GLY A 43 -6.11 12.05 15.92
N LYS A 44 -7.03 13.00 16.15
CA LYS A 44 -8.50 12.78 16.19
C LYS A 44 -9.09 12.80 14.77
N ALA A 45 -8.32 12.48 13.75
CA ALA A 45 -8.91 12.28 12.44
C ALA A 45 -9.96 11.19 12.62
N GLY A 46 -11.19 11.49 12.21
CA GLY A 46 -12.26 10.52 12.17
C GLY A 46 -11.88 9.33 11.28
N PRO A 47 -12.84 8.45 10.98
CA PRO A 47 -12.60 7.06 10.59
C PRO A 47 -11.43 6.88 9.61
N GLY A 48 -10.41 6.13 10.06
CA GLY A 48 -9.40 5.52 9.20
C GLY A 48 -8.11 6.30 9.06
N CYS A 49 -7.13 5.98 9.91
CA CYS A 49 -5.73 6.05 9.49
C CYS A 49 -5.45 4.84 8.58
N PHE A 50 -6.19 4.75 7.48
CA PHE A 50 -6.22 3.57 6.62
C PHE A 50 -4.87 3.31 5.92
N ALA A 51 -4.00 4.31 5.90
CA ALA A 51 -2.66 4.24 5.32
C ALA A 51 -1.53 4.19 6.37
N ASP A 52 -1.87 4.11 7.66
CA ASP A 52 -0.92 3.80 8.74
C ASP A 52 -0.75 2.29 8.78
N LEU A 53 0.25 1.78 8.07
CA LEU A 53 0.46 0.37 7.81
C LEU A 53 1.25 -0.31 8.91
N ASN A 54 2.02 0.45 9.69
CA ASN A 54 2.78 -0.04 10.84
C ASN A 54 2.06 0.17 12.18
N GLU A 55 0.90 0.84 12.17
CA GLU A 55 0.06 1.17 13.33
C GLU A 55 0.78 2.01 14.40
N ASP A 56 1.73 2.86 14.00
CA ASP A 56 2.48 3.71 14.93
C ASP A 56 1.81 5.07 15.22
N GLY A 57 0.68 5.33 14.55
CA GLY A 57 -0.12 6.54 14.71
C GLY A 57 0.34 7.71 13.84
N VAL A 58 1.24 7.48 12.88
CA VAL A 58 1.72 8.47 11.90
C VAL A 58 1.86 7.80 10.53
N VAL A 59 1.26 8.41 9.50
CA VAL A 59 1.53 8.02 8.11
C VAL A 59 2.77 8.77 7.63
N ASP A 60 3.88 8.05 7.45
CA ASP A 60 5.14 8.62 7.00
C ASP A 60 5.93 7.76 5.99
N GLY A 61 7.22 8.04 5.84
CA GLY A 61 8.09 7.31 4.91
C GLY A 61 8.27 5.84 5.27
N THR A 62 7.99 5.45 6.50
CA THR A 62 8.00 4.07 6.99
C THR A 62 6.88 3.27 6.33
N ASP A 63 5.67 3.83 6.25
CA ASP A 63 4.54 3.21 5.57
C ASP A 63 4.76 3.13 4.06
N ILE A 64 5.42 4.13 3.45
CA ILE A 64 5.87 4.02 2.06
C ILE A 64 6.81 2.82 1.91
N GLY A 65 7.78 2.65 2.81
CA GLY A 65 8.69 1.50 2.78
C GLY A 65 7.96 0.16 2.83
N LEU A 66 6.85 0.10 3.57
CA LEU A 66 5.97 -1.08 3.66
C LEU A 66 5.22 -1.33 2.35
N ILE A 67 4.62 -0.30 1.72
CA ILE A 67 4.00 -0.42 0.38
C ILE A 67 5.03 -0.89 -0.66
N LEU A 68 6.23 -0.32 -0.66
CA LEU A 68 7.29 -0.71 -1.59
C LEU A 68 7.72 -2.17 -1.41
N GLY A 69 7.67 -2.69 -0.18
CA GLY A 69 7.94 -4.09 0.12
C GLY A 69 6.88 -5.06 -0.43
N ALA A 70 5.65 -4.58 -0.60
CA ALA A 70 4.51 -5.34 -1.11
C ALA A 70 4.22 -5.09 -2.61
N TRP A 71 5.09 -4.35 -3.32
CA TRP A 71 4.82 -3.89 -4.68
C TRP A 71 4.49 -5.03 -5.64
N GLY A 72 3.41 -4.83 -6.41
CA GLY A 72 2.97 -5.72 -7.47
C GLY A 72 1.60 -6.32 -7.17
N LEU A 73 1.30 -7.41 -7.87
CA LEU A 73 0.03 -8.10 -7.72
C LEU A 73 -0.01 -8.89 -6.42
N CYS A 74 -1.18 -8.88 -5.81
CA CYS A 74 -1.45 -9.43 -4.50
C CYS A 74 -1.79 -10.92 -4.55
N SER A 75 -1.10 -11.84 -3.82
CA SER A 75 -1.33 -13.33 -3.72
C SER A 75 -1.88 -13.94 -2.49
#